data_AF-F8Q7A6-F1
#
_entry.id   AF-F8Q7A6-F1
#
_cell.length_a   1.000
_cell.length_b   1.000
_cell.length_c   1.000
_cell.angle_alpha   90.00
_cell.angle_beta   90.00
_cell.angle_gamma   90.00
#
_symmetry.space_group_name_H-M   'P 1'
#
loop_
_entity.id
_entity.type
_entity.pdbx_description
1 polymer ?
#
loop_
_entity_poly.entity_id
_entity_poly.type
_entity_poly.pdbx_seq_one_letter_code
_entity_poly.pdbx_strand_id
1 'polypeptide(L)'
;MGVRASVVVCVTSFLLGSLFTHWIADSLTLWKSPITDEHLWTAALYYSVLTKGPIQILYVLSTIIVLGATTIFWSLRDGEAG
;
A
#
# COMPACT_ATOMS: atom_id res chain seq x y z
N MET A 1 -8.69 -7.18 24.69
CA MET A 1 -8.05 -7.95 23.60
C MET A 1 -8.78 -7.80 22.26
N GLY A 2 -10.10 -8.01 22.19
CA GLY A 2 -10.87 -7.95 20.92
C GLY A 2 -10.71 -6.65 20.13
N VAL A 3 -10.95 -5.48 20.75
CA VAL A 3 -10.81 -4.17 20.08
C VAL A 3 -9.42 -3.95 19.48
N ARG A 4 -8.37 -4.35 20.20
CA ARG A 4 -6.99 -4.23 19.74
C ARG A 4 -6.74 -5.10 18.51
N ALA A 5 -7.19 -6.35 18.54
CA ALA A 5 -7.07 -7.25 17.39
C ALA A 5 -7.85 -6.73 16.18
N SER A 6 -9.07 -6.21 16.38
CA SER A 6 -9.87 -5.61 15.31
C SER A 6 -9.14 -4.45 14.64
N VAL A 7 -8.55 -3.53 15.41
CA VAL A 7 -7.80 -2.40 14.86
C VAL A 7 -6.61 -2.89 14.05
N VAL A 8 -5.82 -3.83 14.58
CA VAL A 8 -4.66 -4.39 13.86
C VAL A 8 -5.10 -5.03 12.55
N VAL A 9 -6.08 -5.93 12.57
CA VAL A 9 -6.57 -6.63 11.38
C VAL A 9 -7.12 -5.66 10.34
N CYS A 10 -7.91 -4.66 10.75
CA CYS A 10 -8.43 -3.65 9.84
C CYS A 10 -7.30 -2.87 9.18
N VAL A 11 -6.38 -2.30 9.96
CA VAL A 11 -5.29 -1.46 9.45
C VAL A 11 -4.37 -2.25 8.51
N THR A 12 -3.97 -3.47 8.88
CA THR A 12 -3.10 -4.30 8.03
C THR A 12 -3.80 -4.76 6.75
N SER A 13 -5.10 -5.04 6.80
CA SER A 13 -5.89 -5.37 5.60
C SER A 13 -5.97 -4.19 4.63
N PHE A 14 -6.21 -2.98 5.13
CA PHE A 14 -6.19 -1.77 4.30
C PHE A 14 -4.78 -1.46 3.74
N LEU A 15 -3.73 -1.69 4.53
CA LEU A 15 -2.34 -1.54 4.08
C LEU A 15 -2.03 -2.51 2.92
N LEU A 16 -2.34 -3.79 3.09
CA LEU A 16 -2.15 -4.81 2.05
C LEU A 16 -3.01 -4.51 0.80
N GLY A 17 -4.26 -4.11 0.99
CA GLY A 17 -5.13 -3.70 -0.13
C GLY A 17 -4.56 -2.52 -0.92
N SER A 18 -4.04 -1.52 -0.23
CA SER A 18 -3.39 -0.36 -0.87
C SER A 18 -2.12 -0.77 -1.61
N LEU A 19 -1.30 -1.62 -0.99
CA LEU A 19 -0.09 -2.18 -1.61
C LEU A 19 -0.42 -2.93 -2.90
N PHE A 20 -1.37 -3.87 -2.86
CA PHE A 20 -1.77 -4.65 -4.04
C PHE A 20 -2.39 -3.79 -5.13
N THR A 21 -3.07 -2.70 -4.77
CA THR A 21 -3.63 -1.75 -5.74
C THR A 21 -2.52 -1.04 -6.52
N HIS A 22 -1.46 -0.57 -5.84
CA HIS A 22 -0.31 0.06 -6.50
C HIS A 22 0.60 -0.97 -7.21
N TRP A 23 0.68 -2.20 -6.68
CA TRP A 23 1.47 -3.28 -7.25
C TRP A 23 1.08 -3.63 -8.69
N ILE A 24 -0.18 -3.41 -9.08
CA ILE A 24 -0.64 -3.61 -10.47
C ILE A 24 0.18 -2.77 -11.45
N ALA A 25 0.53 -1.53 -11.09
CA ALA A 25 1.37 -0.67 -11.92
C ALA A 25 2.86 -0.99 -11.72
N ASP A 26 3.31 -1.11 -10.48
CA ASP A 26 4.74 -1.27 -10.15
C ASP A 26 5.32 -2.60 -10.62
N SER A 27 4.52 -3.66 -10.65
CA SER A 27 4.95 -4.96 -11.16
C SER A 27 5.34 -4.91 -12.63
N LEU A 28 4.69 -4.05 -13.42
CA LEU A 28 4.98 -3.87 -14.85
C LEU A 28 6.33 -3.18 -15.09
N THR A 29 6.75 -2.31 -14.18
CA THR A 29 7.97 -1.51 -14.33
C THR A 29 9.18 -2.11 -13.62
N LEU A 30 8.98 -2.81 -12.50
CA LEU A 30 10.08 -3.32 -11.66
C LEU A 30 10.37 -4.80 -11.87
N TRP A 31 9.35 -5.61 -12.21
CA TRP A 31 9.46 -7.07 -12.14
C TRP A 31 9.18 -7.79 -13.47
N LYS A 32 8.66 -7.10 -14.49
CA LYS A 32 8.43 -7.67 -15.83
C LYS A 32 9.47 -7.17 -16.83
N SER A 33 10.27 -8.09 -17.36
CA SER A 33 11.28 -7.84 -18.38
C SER A 33 10.94 -8.57 -19.69
N PRO A 34 11.16 -7.95 -20.87
CA PRO A 34 11.66 -6.58 -21.06
C PRO A 34 10.60 -5.51 -20.73
N ILE A 35 11.04 -4.33 -20.30
CA ILE A 35 10.16 -3.17 -20.09
C ILE A 35 9.73 -2.64 -21.46
N THR A 36 8.43 -2.61 -21.72
CA THR A 36 7.84 -2.11 -22.98
C THR A 36 7.24 -0.72 -22.79
N ASP A 37 7.05 0.02 -23.89
CA ASP A 37 6.38 1.32 -23.86
C ASP A 37 4.94 1.21 -23.30
N GLU A 38 4.26 0.10 -23.57
CA GLU A 38 2.92 -0.19 -23.04
C GLU A 38 2.92 -0.33 -21.51
N HIS A 39 3.94 -0.98 -20.93
CA HIS A 39 4.10 -1.07 -19.48
C HIS A 39 4.28 0.32 -18.85
N LEU A 40 5.15 1.16 -19.44
CA LEU A 40 5.40 2.51 -18.98
C LEU A 40 4.15 3.39 -19.08
N TRP A 41 3.42 3.29 -20.20
CA TRP A 41 2.20 4.06 -20.41
C TRP A 41 1.09 3.66 -19.44
N THR A 42 0.93 2.36 -19.20
CA THR A 42 -0.06 1.84 -18.24
C THR A 42 0.24 2.33 -16.82
N ALA A 43 1.50 2.26 -16.38
CA ALA A 43 1.89 2.77 -15.07
C ALA A 43 1.71 4.30 -14.96
N ALA A 44 2.08 5.05 -16.01
CA ALA A 44 1.91 6.50 -16.05
C ALA A 44 0.42 6.90 -15.99
N LEU A 45 -0.45 6.22 -16.75
CA LEU A 45 -1.89 6.46 -16.72
C LEU A 45 -2.47 6.21 -15.32
N TYR A 46 -2.09 5.09 -14.69
CA TYR A 46 -2.52 4.74 -13.34
C TYR A 46 -2.14 5.83 -12.33
N TYR A 47 -0.87 6.24 -12.28
CA TYR A 47 -0.42 7.28 -11.36
C TYR A 47 -0.93 8.68 -11.72
N SER A 48 -1.30 8.93 -12.99
CA SER A 48 -1.96 10.17 -13.39
C SER A 48 -3.35 10.33 -12.76
N VAL A 49 -4.06 9.22 -12.52
CA VAL A 49 -5.35 9.24 -11.81
C VAL A 49 -5.13 9.61 -10.35
N LEU A 50 -4.11 9.04 -9.70
CA LEU A 50 -3.80 9.32 -8.30
C LEU A 50 -3.37 10.77 -8.09
N THR A 51 -2.52 11.31 -8.97
CA THR A 51 -2.00 12.69 -8.87
C THR A 51 -3.05 13.76 -9.18
N LYS A 52 -4.04 13.45 -10.01
CA LYS A 52 -5.18 14.35 -10.29
C LYS A 52 -6.34 14.18 -9.30
N GLY A 53 -6.24 13.21 -8.39
CA GLY A 53 -7.26 12.91 -7.41
C GLY A 53 -7.36 13.96 -6.30
N PRO A 54 -8.47 13.96 -5.55
CA PRO A 54 -8.62 14.82 -4.37
C PRO A 54 -7.55 14.51 -3.31
N ILE A 55 -6.99 15.55 -2.68
CA ILE A 55 -5.93 15.47 -1.66
C ILE A 55 -6.31 14.59 -0.47
N GLN A 56 -7.60 14.43 -0.20
CA GLN A 56 -8.17 13.56 0.82
C GLN A 56 -7.70 12.10 0.66
N ILE A 57 -7.54 11.62 -0.58
CA ILE A 57 -7.06 10.26 -0.86
C ILE A 57 -5.62 10.08 -0.36
N LEU A 58 -4.78 11.10 -0.55
CA LEU A 58 -3.39 11.08 -0.08
C LEU A 58 -3.31 11.08 1.45
N TYR A 59 -4.19 11.82 2.13
CA TYR A 59 -4.27 11.79 3.60
C TYR A 59 -4.73 10.43 4.13
N VAL A 60 -5.73 9.82 3.50
CA VAL A 60 -6.21 8.49 3.86
C VAL A 60 -5.11 7.46 3.66
N LEU A 61 -4.46 7.45 2.50
CA LEU A 61 -3.35 6.54 2.19
C LEU A 61 -2.19 6.72 3.19
N SER A 62 -1.80 7.96 3.44
CA SER A 62 -0.73 8.28 4.41
C SER A 62 -1.07 7.79 5.82
N THR A 63 -2.34 7.93 6.24
CA THR A 63 -2.81 7.44 7.54
C THR A 63 -2.74 5.92 7.62
N ILE A 64 -3.19 5.21 6.58
CA ILE A 64 -3.11 3.74 6.51
C ILE A 64 -1.64 3.29 6.57
N ILE A 65 -0.74 3.93 5.82
CA ILE A 65 0.69 3.61 5.81
C ILE A 65 1.31 3.83 7.19
N VAL A 66 1.09 4.98 7.82
CA VAL A 66 1.66 5.31 9.14
C VAL A 66 1.15 4.36 10.21
N LEU A 67 -0.16 4.12 10.26
CA LEU A 67 -0.75 3.17 11.23
C LEU A 67 -0.26 1.75 10.98
N GLY A 68 -0.26 1.30 9.73
CA GLY A 68 0.18 -0.03 9.33
C GLY A 68 1.65 -0.27 9.66
N ALA A 69 2.54 0.65 9.26
CA ALA A 69 3.96 0.58 9.60
C ALA A 69 4.16 0.55 11.12
N THR A 70 3.46 1.42 11.87
CA THR A 70 3.55 1.45 13.34
C THR A 70 3.13 0.10 13.94
N THR A 71 2.04 -0.52 13.45
CA THR A 71 1.60 -1.83 13.94
C THR A 71 2.62 -2.93 13.64
N ILE A 72 3.24 -2.93 12.45
CA ILE A 72 4.27 -3.89 12.08
C ILE A 72 5.52 -3.70 12.96
N PHE A 73 6.00 -2.46 13.12
CA PHE A 73 7.14 -2.16 13.97
C PHE A 73 6.90 -2.56 15.42
N TRP A 74 5.69 -2.34 15.93
CA TRP A 74 5.31 -2.79 17.26
C TRP A 74 5.36 -4.32 17.37
N SER A 75 4.77 -5.02 16.39
CA SER A 75 4.81 -6.49 16.33
C SER A 75 6.25 -7.04 16.29
N LEU A 76 7.13 -6.44 15.49
CA LEU A 76 8.54 -6.85 15.38
C LEU A 76 9.31 -6.60 16.68
N ARG A 77 9.01 -5.51 17.40
CA ARG A 77 9.63 -5.19 18.70
C ARG A 77 9.22 -6.18 19.79
N ASP A 78 7.98 -6.62 19.78
CA ASP A 78 7.45 -7.54 20.78
C ASP A 78 8.00 -8.97 20.60
N GLY A 79 8.63 -9.30 19.47
CA GLY A 79 9.30 -10.59 19.22
C GLY A 79 8.37 -11.80 19.06
N GLU A 80 7.08 -11.62 19.36
CA GLU A 80 6.00 -12.61 19.25
C GLU A 80 5.45 -12.73 17.81
N ALA A 81 6.06 -12.06 16.83
CA ALA A 81 5.61 -12.01 15.44
C ALA A 81 6.12 -13.17 14.56
N GLY A 82 6.47 -14.31 15.18
CA GLY A 82 6.96 -15.52 14.52
C GLY A 82 5.86 -16.57 14.35
#